data_AF-A0A8S3RD31-F1
#
_entry.id   AF-A0A8S3RD31-F1
#
_cell.length_a   1.000
_cell.length_b   1.000
_cell.length_c   1.000
_cell.angle_alpha   90.00
_cell.angle_beta   90.00
_cell.angle_gamma   90.00
#
_symmetry.space_group_name_H-M   'P 1'
#
loop_
_entity.id
_entity.type
_entity.pdbx_description
1 polymer ?
#
loop_
_entity_poly.entity_id
_entity_poly.type
_entity_poly.pdbx_seq_one_letter_code
_entity_poly.pdbx_strand_id
1 'polypeptide(L)'
;MSDLVCRMDLSMGDERVNIQPGLGSLHLVFMKEHNRIVDELRARQPQWTDDKLFNEARKIIGAIIQHITYNEWLASTCVFIDDVIIKRDLGLLPTGFFNHYDNTVNPGITVGFATAALRFGHSQIPSHIAHMDADYTTITEETKMEETLKNPHMLVDEAGSKVLELVRFMTTVQGAKADESVHDIDVYVGGMLELRSTQLNGGGDFTYVGETFGCILGEQFKNLRNGDRFWYERAEPEGFSESKYCMRSGIM
;
A
#
# COMPACT_ATOMS: atom_id res chain seq x y z
N MET A 1 2.88 35.55 24.53
CA MET A 1 3.26 35.70 23.12
C MET A 1 3.23 34.28 22.57
N SER A 2 2.25 33.97 21.72
CA SER A 2 2.02 32.61 21.22
C SER A 2 3.14 32.21 20.27
N ASP A 3 3.95 31.23 20.64
CA ASP A 3 4.92 30.62 19.73
C ASP A 3 4.17 29.96 18.57
N LEU A 4 4.20 30.63 17.43
CA LEU A 4 3.75 30.08 16.16
C LEU A 4 4.83 29.09 15.71
N VAL A 5 4.75 27.84 16.18
CA VAL A 5 5.63 26.78 15.68
C VAL A 5 5.25 26.55 14.21
N CYS A 6 6.17 26.88 13.30
CA CYS A 6 5.97 26.70 11.87
C CYS A 6 6.03 25.20 11.57
N ARG A 7 4.85 24.56 11.50
CA ARG A 7 4.71 23.13 11.23
C ARG A 7 4.87 22.90 9.73
N MET A 8 5.96 22.25 9.33
CA MET A 8 6.21 21.89 7.93
C MET A 8 5.49 20.58 7.64
N ASP A 9 4.33 20.69 7.00
CA ASP A 9 3.58 19.53 6.54
C ASP A 9 3.97 19.20 5.10
N LEU A 10 4.18 17.91 4.81
CA LEU A 10 4.34 17.46 3.43
C LEU A 10 3.01 17.64 2.69
N SER A 11 3.06 18.22 1.50
CA SER A 11 1.93 18.27 0.58
C SER A 11 2.19 17.29 -0.55
N MET A 12 1.35 16.25 -0.64
CA MET A 12 1.43 15.19 -1.65
C MET A 12 0.03 14.89 -2.18
N GLY A 13 -0.07 13.96 -3.15
CA GLY A 13 -1.36 13.57 -3.75
C GLY A 13 -2.38 12.94 -2.80
N ASP A 14 -1.98 12.53 -1.59
CA ASP A 14 -2.88 12.04 -0.55
C ASP A 14 -2.61 12.82 0.76
N GLU A 15 -3.67 13.30 1.40
CA GLU A 15 -3.61 14.15 2.61
C GLU A 15 -3.02 13.41 3.82
N ARG A 16 -2.99 12.08 3.79
CA ARG A 16 -2.51 11.23 4.89
C ARG A 16 -1.00 11.02 4.86
N VAL A 17 -0.27 11.67 3.96
CA VAL A 17 1.20 11.58 3.88
C VAL A 17 1.90 11.81 5.22
N ASN A 18 1.33 12.66 6.09
CA ASN A 18 1.89 12.99 7.40
C ASN A 18 1.38 12.07 8.55
N ILE A 19 0.67 10.97 8.26
CA ILE A 19 0.15 10.07 9.31
C ILE A 19 1.28 9.34 10.04
N GLN A 20 2.25 8.78 9.32
CA GLN A 20 3.39 8.08 9.90
C GLN A 20 4.63 8.15 8.97
N PRO A 21 5.87 8.13 9.51
CA PRO A 21 7.09 8.43 8.75
C PRO A 21 7.41 7.48 7.58
N GLY A 22 7.14 6.19 7.72
CA GLY A 22 7.26 5.20 6.64
C GLY A 22 6.33 5.47 5.46
N LEU A 23 5.10 5.95 5.71
CA LEU A 23 4.19 6.37 4.64
C LEU A 23 4.74 7.60 3.93
N GLY A 24 5.14 8.63 4.69
CA GLY A 24 5.79 9.82 4.14
C GLY A 24 7.04 9.48 3.33
N SER A 25 7.86 8.53 3.81
CA SER A 25 9.05 8.04 3.11
C SER A 25 8.71 7.40 1.77
N LEU A 26 7.68 6.55 1.71
CA LEU A 26 7.23 5.93 0.47
C LEU A 26 6.72 6.96 -0.55
N HIS A 27 5.95 7.96 -0.08
CA HIS A 27 5.54 9.09 -0.93
C HIS A 27 6.75 9.83 -1.51
N LEU A 28 7.78 10.08 -0.71
CA LEU A 28 9.02 10.75 -1.16
C LEU A 28 9.82 9.89 -2.14
N VAL A 29 9.86 8.56 -1.96
CA VAL A 29 10.51 7.64 -2.91
C VAL A 29 9.85 7.75 -4.28
N PHE A 30 8.53 7.65 -4.37
CA PHE A 30 7.82 7.76 -5.65
C PHE A 30 7.91 9.16 -6.28
N MET A 31 7.95 10.21 -5.47
CA MET A 31 8.19 11.57 -5.97
C MET A 31 9.60 11.71 -6.57
N LYS A 32 10.63 11.21 -5.87
CA LYS A 32 12.01 11.24 -6.38
C LYS A 32 12.15 10.40 -7.65
N GLU A 33 11.52 9.24 -7.68
CA GLU A 33 11.53 8.36 -8.85
C GLU A 33 10.83 9.01 -10.05
N HIS A 34 9.70 9.71 -9.83
CA HIS A 34 9.06 10.49 -10.87
C HIS A 34 10.02 11.52 -11.50
N ASN A 35 10.72 12.29 -10.66
CA ASN A 35 11.66 13.30 -11.14
C ASN A 35 12.85 12.67 -11.88
N ARG A 36 13.39 11.56 -11.37
CA ARG A 36 14.44 10.79 -12.04
C ARG A 36 14.00 10.35 -13.45
N ILE A 37 12.79 9.80 -13.57
CA ILE A 37 12.22 9.39 -14.86
C ILE A 37 12.03 10.61 -15.78
N VAL A 38 11.54 11.74 -15.28
CA VAL A 38 11.40 12.98 -16.06
C VAL A 38 12.75 13.42 -16.64
N ASP A 39 13.81 13.41 -15.83
CA ASP A 39 15.14 13.81 -16.28
C ASP A 39 15.70 12.87 -17.36
N GLU A 40 15.49 11.56 -17.20
CA GLU A 40 15.87 10.57 -18.23
C GLU A 40 15.06 10.74 -19.52
N LEU A 41 13.75 10.96 -19.42
CA LEU A 41 12.90 11.18 -20.57
C LEU A 41 13.29 12.47 -21.30
N ARG A 42 13.61 13.54 -20.57
CA ARG A 42 14.05 14.82 -21.15
C ARG A 42 15.37 14.67 -21.91
N ALA A 43 16.31 13.88 -21.39
CA ALA A 43 17.57 13.60 -22.07
C ALA A 43 17.37 12.80 -23.38
N ARG A 44 16.41 11.87 -23.39
CA ARG A 44 16.11 11.02 -24.57
C ARG A 44 15.17 11.67 -25.59
N GLN A 45 14.31 12.58 -25.14
CA GLN A 45 13.28 13.24 -25.96
C GLN A 45 13.30 14.76 -25.74
N PRO A 46 14.35 15.47 -26.22
CA PRO A 46 14.52 16.90 -25.95
C PRO A 46 13.40 17.80 -26.50
N GLN A 47 12.62 17.29 -27.45
CA GLN A 47 11.49 17.98 -28.08
C GLN A 47 10.17 17.84 -27.30
N TRP A 48 10.10 17.00 -26.27
CA TRP A 48 8.88 16.85 -25.47
C TRP A 48 8.68 18.05 -24.55
N THR A 49 7.42 18.47 -24.41
CA THR A 49 7.03 19.52 -23.47
C THR A 49 7.04 18.98 -22.03
N ASP A 50 7.10 19.88 -21.04
CA ASP A 50 7.05 19.50 -19.63
C ASP A 50 5.76 18.73 -19.29
N ASP A 51 4.61 19.11 -19.84
CA ASP A 51 3.35 18.37 -19.66
C ASP A 51 3.44 16.94 -20.21
N LYS A 52 4.11 16.75 -21.34
CA LYS A 52 4.30 15.42 -21.92
C LYS A 52 5.23 14.59 -21.04
N LEU A 53 6.35 15.17 -20.59
CA LEU A 53 7.30 14.51 -19.69
C LEU A 53 6.62 14.10 -18.37
N PHE A 54 5.88 15.00 -17.74
CA PHE A 54 5.14 14.75 -16.50
C PHE A 54 4.15 13.59 -16.67
N ASN A 55 3.32 13.62 -17.71
CA ASN A 55 2.30 12.59 -17.90
C ASN A 55 2.90 11.22 -18.25
N GLU A 56 4.00 11.16 -19.00
CA GLU A 56 4.71 9.91 -19.29
C GLU A 56 5.37 9.34 -18.02
N ALA A 57 6.05 10.17 -17.23
CA ALA A 57 6.62 9.73 -15.95
C ALA A 57 5.52 9.29 -14.96
N ARG A 58 4.40 10.01 -14.87
CA ARG A 58 3.22 9.61 -14.07
C ARG A 58 2.66 8.27 -14.52
N LYS A 59 2.57 8.02 -15.83
CA LYS A 59 2.10 6.74 -16.39
C LYS A 59 3.04 5.59 -16.00
N ILE A 60 4.36 5.80 -16.06
CA ILE A 60 5.36 4.81 -15.64
C ILE A 60 5.27 4.52 -14.13
N ILE A 61 5.19 5.55 -13.28
CA ILE A 61 5.00 5.37 -11.83
C ILE A 61 3.72 4.59 -11.51
N GLY A 62 2.60 4.90 -12.18
CA GLY A 62 1.36 4.15 -12.03
C GLY A 62 1.53 2.67 -12.36
N ALA A 63 2.27 2.36 -13.41
CA ALA A 63 2.57 0.98 -13.80
C ALA A 63 3.50 0.26 -12.83
N ILE A 64 4.52 0.94 -12.27
CA ILE A 64 5.38 0.37 -11.22
C ILE A 64 4.54 -0.01 -10.00
N ILE A 65 3.64 0.88 -9.56
CA ILE A 65 2.76 0.61 -8.41
C ILE A 65 1.83 -0.56 -8.70
N GLN A 66 1.21 -0.61 -9.88
CA GLN A 66 0.36 -1.73 -10.30
C GLN A 66 1.16 -3.05 -10.34
N HIS A 67 2.37 -3.03 -10.87
CA HIS A 67 3.23 -4.20 -10.94
C HIS A 67 3.59 -4.72 -9.55
N ILE A 68 4.17 -3.88 -8.67
CA ILE A 68 4.53 -4.28 -7.29
C ILE A 68 3.30 -4.79 -6.54
N THR A 69 2.16 -4.10 -6.69
CA THR A 69 0.92 -4.47 -6.00
C THR A 69 0.43 -5.86 -6.40
N TYR A 70 0.35 -6.16 -7.69
CA TYR A 70 -0.23 -7.44 -8.16
C TYR A 70 0.79 -8.57 -8.23
N ASN A 71 2.04 -8.26 -8.59
CA ASN A 71 3.11 -9.25 -8.73
C ASN A 71 3.68 -9.70 -7.38
N GLU A 72 3.85 -8.76 -6.45
CA GLU A 72 4.60 -9.01 -5.22
C GLU A 72 3.67 -8.98 -4.00
N TRP A 73 3.00 -7.86 -3.76
CA TRP A 73 2.25 -7.66 -2.51
C TRP A 73 0.99 -8.55 -2.45
N LEU A 74 0.15 -8.52 -3.48
CA LEU A 74 -1.09 -9.31 -3.53
C LEU A 74 -0.80 -10.80 -3.60
N ALA A 75 0.25 -11.17 -4.33
CA ALA A 75 0.80 -12.52 -4.30
C ALA A 75 1.16 -12.88 -2.85
N SER A 76 2.11 -12.21 -2.21
CA SER A 76 2.49 -12.54 -0.82
C SER A 76 1.31 -12.56 0.17
N THR A 77 0.32 -11.69 -0.01
CA THR A 77 -0.84 -11.56 0.88
C THR A 77 -1.87 -12.68 0.71
N CYS A 78 -2.05 -13.17 -0.52
CA CYS A 78 -3.13 -14.09 -0.88
C CYS A 78 -2.64 -15.42 -1.51
N VAL A 79 -1.33 -15.66 -1.65
CA VAL A 79 -0.71 -16.74 -2.46
C VAL A 79 -1.23 -18.14 -2.15
N PHE A 80 -1.56 -18.47 -0.89
CA PHE A 80 -2.05 -19.81 -0.55
C PHE A 80 -3.56 -19.89 -0.36
N ILE A 81 -4.28 -18.84 -0.77
CA ILE A 81 -5.68 -19.01 -1.12
C ILE A 81 -5.66 -19.35 -2.61
N ASP A 82 -5.39 -20.63 -2.92
CA ASP A 82 -5.45 -21.17 -4.29
C ASP A 82 -6.77 -20.73 -4.96
N ASP A 83 -7.83 -20.65 -4.16
CA ASP A 83 -9.14 -20.18 -4.57
C ASP A 83 -9.23 -18.70 -4.94
N VAL A 84 -8.36 -17.82 -4.44
CA VAL A 84 -8.45 -16.38 -4.75
C VAL A 84 -7.58 -16.04 -5.96
N ILE A 85 -6.29 -16.34 -5.97
CA ILE A 85 -5.44 -15.94 -7.11
C ILE A 85 -5.80 -16.74 -8.37
N ILE A 86 -6.03 -18.06 -8.24
CA ILE A 86 -6.31 -18.94 -9.38
C ILE A 86 -7.78 -18.80 -9.81
N LYS A 87 -8.78 -18.87 -8.91
CA LYS A 87 -10.19 -18.73 -9.36
C LYS A 87 -10.58 -17.30 -9.74
N ARG A 88 -9.92 -16.26 -9.19
CA ARG A 88 -10.18 -14.87 -9.59
C ARG A 88 -9.30 -14.42 -10.75
N ASP A 89 -8.42 -15.28 -11.26
CA ASP A 89 -7.53 -15.03 -12.41
C ASP A 89 -6.63 -13.80 -12.20
N LEU A 90 -6.10 -13.63 -10.98
CA LEU A 90 -5.34 -12.43 -10.59
C LEU A 90 -3.84 -12.51 -10.91
N GLY A 91 -3.37 -13.67 -11.38
CA GLY A 91 -2.00 -13.85 -11.85
C GLY A 91 -1.68 -12.91 -13.02
N LEU A 92 -0.46 -12.38 -13.04
CA LEU A 92 0.03 -11.59 -14.15
C LEU A 92 0.42 -12.49 -15.32
N LEU A 93 0.28 -11.98 -16.54
CA LEU A 93 0.64 -12.74 -17.73
C LEU A 93 2.17 -12.87 -17.82
N PRO A 94 2.71 -14.09 -18.01
CA PRO A 94 4.16 -14.29 -18.17
C PRO A 94 4.67 -13.62 -19.46
N THR A 95 3.83 -13.53 -20.49
CA THR A 95 4.12 -12.88 -21.78
C THR A 95 2.86 -12.29 -22.40
N GLY A 96 3.01 -11.30 -23.29
CA GLY A 96 1.90 -10.68 -24.01
C GLY A 96 1.20 -9.57 -23.23
N PHE A 97 0.09 -9.09 -23.79
CA PHE A 97 -0.73 -8.00 -23.25
C PHE A 97 -2.03 -8.54 -22.64
N PHE A 98 -2.46 -7.90 -21.57
CA PHE A 98 -3.75 -8.14 -20.93
C PHE A 98 -4.88 -7.56 -21.80
N ASN A 99 -5.78 -8.43 -22.26
CA ASN A 99 -6.87 -8.06 -23.16
C ASN A 99 -8.27 -8.18 -22.52
N HIS A 100 -8.35 -8.35 -21.19
CA HIS A 100 -9.61 -8.58 -20.46
C HIS A 100 -10.13 -7.31 -19.77
N TYR A 101 -9.93 -6.14 -20.38
CA TYR A 101 -10.61 -4.93 -19.95
C TYR A 101 -12.11 -5.04 -20.23
N ASP A 102 -12.93 -4.77 -19.23
CA ASP A 102 -14.39 -4.80 -19.32
C ASP A 102 -14.95 -3.49 -18.73
N ASN A 103 -15.59 -2.69 -19.59
CA ASN A 103 -16.16 -1.41 -19.20
C ASN A 103 -17.47 -1.52 -18.41
N THR A 104 -18.01 -2.74 -18.26
CA THR A 104 -19.20 -3.02 -17.45
C THR A 104 -18.84 -3.38 -16.00
N VAL A 105 -17.57 -3.72 -15.74
CA VAL A 105 -17.05 -3.93 -14.39
C VAL A 105 -17.01 -2.60 -13.66
N ASN A 106 -17.49 -2.58 -12.41
CA ASN A 106 -17.40 -1.41 -11.54
C ASN A 106 -16.09 -1.45 -10.74
N PRO A 107 -15.09 -0.59 -11.05
CA PRO A 107 -13.83 -0.54 -10.31
C PRO A 107 -13.94 0.25 -9.00
N GLY A 108 -15.13 0.71 -8.62
CA GLY A 108 -15.35 1.46 -7.39
C GLY A 108 -14.89 0.71 -6.15
N ILE A 109 -14.33 1.44 -5.19
CA ILE A 109 -13.90 0.87 -3.92
C ILE A 109 -15.13 0.53 -3.08
N THR A 110 -15.26 -0.74 -2.71
CA THR A 110 -16.34 -1.22 -1.86
C THR A 110 -16.10 -0.84 -0.40
N VAL A 111 -17.19 -0.67 0.37
CA VAL A 111 -17.12 -0.31 1.79
C VAL A 111 -16.35 -1.38 2.57
N GLY A 112 -16.70 -2.65 2.41
CA GLY A 112 -16.04 -3.76 3.11
C GLY A 112 -14.53 -3.83 2.84
N PHE A 113 -14.09 -3.49 1.64
CA PHE A 113 -12.68 -3.38 1.32
C PHE A 113 -12.01 -2.22 2.08
N ALA A 114 -12.56 -1.00 1.98
CA ALA A 114 -11.94 0.20 2.53
C ALA A 114 -12.00 0.30 4.07
N THR A 115 -13.07 -0.21 4.69
CA THR A 115 -13.32 -0.05 6.12
C THR A 115 -12.90 -1.27 6.95
N ALA A 116 -12.78 -2.45 6.34
CA ALA A 116 -12.41 -3.68 7.04
C ALA A 116 -11.21 -4.39 6.40
N ALA A 117 -11.39 -5.00 5.22
CA ALA A 117 -10.41 -5.97 4.72
C ALA A 117 -9.03 -5.36 4.47
N LEU A 118 -8.91 -4.19 3.84
CA LEU A 118 -7.61 -3.53 3.61
C LEU A 118 -6.95 -3.01 4.90
N ARG A 119 -7.70 -2.96 6.02
CA ARG A 119 -7.17 -2.55 7.32
C ARG A 119 -6.47 -3.68 8.08
N PHE A 120 -6.44 -4.90 7.54
CA PHE A 120 -5.67 -6.01 8.14
C PHE A 120 -4.20 -5.62 8.39
N GLY A 121 -3.64 -4.72 7.57
CA GLY A 121 -2.29 -4.18 7.77
C GLY A 121 -2.07 -3.52 9.13
N HIS A 122 -3.11 -3.11 9.86
CA HIS A 122 -2.97 -2.60 11.22
C HIS A 122 -2.44 -3.65 12.22
N SER A 123 -2.63 -4.95 11.96
CA SER A 123 -2.05 -6.02 12.79
C SER A 123 -0.54 -6.22 12.53
N GLN A 124 -0.02 -5.66 11.44
CA GLN A 124 1.39 -5.76 11.05
C GLN A 124 2.20 -4.54 11.48
N ILE A 125 1.55 -3.53 12.06
CA ILE A 125 2.24 -2.32 12.53
C ILE A 125 3.11 -2.69 13.73
N PRO A 126 4.44 -2.51 13.66
CA PRO A 126 5.31 -2.77 14.79
C PRO A 126 5.06 -1.74 15.90
N SER A 127 5.31 -2.13 17.15
CA SER A 127 5.18 -1.23 18.30
C SER A 127 6.24 -0.12 18.32
N HIS A 128 7.36 -0.33 17.63
CA HIS A 128 8.48 0.61 17.56
C HIS A 128 9.03 0.74 16.13
N ILE A 129 9.70 1.85 15.86
CA ILE A 129 10.42 2.13 14.62
C ILE A 129 11.82 2.64 14.96
N ALA A 130 12.80 2.30 14.13
CA ALA A 130 14.16 2.81 14.23
C ALA A 130 14.75 3.05 12.84
N HIS A 131 15.81 3.85 12.78
CA HIS A 131 16.64 4.01 11.59
C HIS A 131 17.76 2.98 11.60
N MET A 132 18.06 2.44 10.42
CA MET A 132 19.15 1.50 10.19
C MET A 132 20.16 2.10 9.22
N ASP A 133 21.43 1.71 9.36
CA ASP A 133 22.48 2.03 8.39
C ASP A 133 22.52 1.05 7.20
N ALA A 134 23.53 1.19 6.34
CA ALA A 134 23.71 0.36 5.16
C ALA A 134 24.02 -1.13 5.48
N ASP A 135 24.49 -1.42 6.69
CA ASP A 135 24.76 -2.77 7.17
C ASP A 135 23.58 -3.35 7.97
N TYR A 136 22.42 -2.69 7.92
CA TYR A 136 21.20 -3.03 8.66
C TYR A 136 21.37 -2.99 10.19
N THR A 137 22.35 -2.21 10.67
CA THR A 137 22.51 -1.99 12.10
C THR A 137 21.61 -0.84 12.53
N THR A 138 20.84 -1.05 13.60
CA THR A 138 20.03 0.01 14.21
C THR A 138 20.94 1.12 14.73
N ILE A 139 20.80 2.32 14.18
CA ILE A 139 21.65 3.48 14.51
C ILE A 139 20.94 4.54 15.34
N THR A 140 19.62 4.40 15.55
CA THR A 140 18.85 5.25 16.46
C THR A 140 18.17 4.40 17.52
N GLU A 141 17.87 4.99 18.67
CA GLU A 141 16.99 4.34 19.63
C GLU A 141 15.61 4.07 19.01
N GLU A 142 15.02 2.94 19.38
CA GLU A 142 13.68 2.56 18.96
C GLU A 142 12.64 3.56 19.52
N THR A 143 11.90 4.21 18.63
CA THR A 143 10.81 5.14 18.96
C THR A 143 9.48 4.42 18.89
N LYS A 144 8.58 4.61 19.86
CA LYS A 144 7.25 3.97 19.82
C LYS A 144 6.44 4.51 18.65
N MET A 145 5.73 3.63 17.95
CA MET A 145 4.92 4.01 16.78
C MET A 145 3.89 5.11 17.10
N GLU A 146 3.24 5.05 18.27
CA GLU A 146 2.25 6.04 18.72
C GLU A 146 2.81 7.47 18.84
N GLU A 147 4.11 7.59 19.12
CA GLU A 147 4.83 8.85 19.23
C GLU A 147 5.20 9.41 17.84
N THR A 148 4.99 8.65 16.77
CA THR A 148 5.27 9.10 15.40
C THR A 148 4.02 9.57 14.66
N LEU A 149 2.83 9.36 15.22
CA LEU A 149 1.57 9.58 14.51
C LEU A 149 1.16 11.06 14.45
N LYS A 150 0.87 11.57 13.24
CA LYS A 150 0.28 12.90 12.98
C LYS A 150 0.98 14.09 13.68
N ASN A 151 2.24 13.93 14.08
CA ASN A 151 2.94 14.95 14.84
C ASN A 151 4.34 15.23 14.27
N PRO A 152 4.46 16.23 13.38
CA PRO A 152 5.76 16.77 12.97
C PRO A 152 6.60 17.35 14.14
N HIS A 153 5.97 17.69 15.28
CA HIS A 153 6.61 18.28 16.48
C HIS A 153 6.74 17.29 17.66
N MET A 154 6.43 15.99 17.49
CA MET A 154 6.90 14.94 18.41
C MET A 154 8.42 14.71 18.25
N LEU A 155 9.03 15.37 17.27
CA LEU A 155 10.46 15.47 17.05
C LEU A 155 11.11 16.62 17.85
N VAL A 156 10.35 17.59 18.39
CA VAL A 156 10.91 18.72 19.18
C VAL A 156 9.85 19.55 19.93
N ASP A 157 9.96 19.59 21.26
CA ASP A 157 10.29 20.85 21.98
C ASP A 157 11.73 20.72 22.51
N GLU A 158 12.39 21.78 22.99
CA GLU A 158 13.82 21.73 23.38
C GLU A 158 14.17 20.65 24.44
N ALA A 159 13.19 19.94 25.05
CA ALA A 159 13.40 18.98 26.14
C ALA A 159 12.59 17.65 26.12
N GLY A 160 11.63 17.42 25.20
CA GLY A 160 11.05 16.09 24.91
C GLY A 160 10.03 15.50 25.93
N SER A 161 9.39 16.31 26.76
CA SER A 161 8.77 15.86 28.03
C SER A 161 7.35 15.25 27.99
N LYS A 162 6.65 15.18 26.85
CA LYS A 162 5.18 14.89 26.82
C LYS A 162 4.75 13.47 26.40
N VAL A 163 5.72 12.57 26.21
CA VAL A 163 5.52 11.20 25.69
C VAL A 163 4.79 10.25 26.66
N LEU A 164 5.06 10.32 27.96
CA LEU A 164 4.62 9.30 28.94
C LEU A 164 3.13 9.35 29.33
N GLU A 165 2.42 10.43 29.01
CA GLU A 165 1.00 10.61 29.37
C GLU A 165 0.06 9.93 28.36
N LEU A 166 0.45 9.87 27.08
CA LEU A 166 -0.35 9.24 26.01
C LEU A 166 -0.36 7.70 26.10
N VAL A 167 0.80 7.11 26.46
CA VAL A 167 1.00 5.66 26.63
C VAL A 167 0.01 5.05 27.65
N ARG A 168 -0.32 5.78 28.73
CA ARG A 168 -1.14 5.24 29.85
C ARG A 168 -2.64 5.18 29.56
N PHE A 169 -3.14 6.04 28.67
CA PHE A 169 -4.57 6.06 28.32
C PHE A 169 -4.93 4.93 27.35
N MET A 170 -4.02 4.54 26.46
CA MET A 170 -4.27 3.50 25.47
C MET A 170 -4.27 2.08 26.05
N THR A 171 -3.67 1.88 27.23
CA THR A 171 -3.62 0.58 27.89
C THR A 171 -4.86 0.21 28.71
N THR A 172 -5.83 1.12 28.89
CA THR A 172 -7.04 0.84 29.71
C THR A 172 -8.27 0.46 28.89
N VAL A 173 -8.18 0.44 27.56
CA VAL A 173 -9.34 0.11 26.71
C VAL A 173 -9.41 -1.40 26.53
N GLN A 174 -10.19 -2.08 27.37
CA GLN A 174 -10.66 -3.43 27.08
C GLN A 174 -11.74 -3.36 25.99
N GLY A 175 -11.58 -4.15 24.92
CA GLY A 175 -12.61 -4.34 23.91
C GLY A 175 -13.90 -4.81 24.58
N ALA A 176 -14.98 -4.06 24.37
CA ALA A 176 -16.27 -4.34 24.99
C ALA A 176 -16.94 -5.54 24.32
N LYS A 177 -17.37 -6.48 25.18
CA LYS A 177 -18.39 -7.54 25.04
C LYS A 177 -18.32 -8.52 23.85
N ALA A 178 -18.50 -9.79 24.19
CA ALA A 178 -18.85 -10.85 23.25
C ALA A 178 -20.19 -10.54 22.58
N ASP A 179 -20.22 -10.53 21.25
CA ASP A 179 -21.47 -10.60 20.50
C ASP A 179 -22.14 -11.95 20.75
N GLU A 180 -23.45 -11.93 21.02
CA GLU A 180 -24.23 -13.14 21.31
C GLU A 180 -24.50 -13.96 20.04
N SER A 181 -24.18 -13.43 18.86
CA SER A 181 -24.41 -14.02 17.54
C SER A 181 -23.26 -13.72 16.58
N VAL A 182 -22.88 -14.70 15.76
CA VAL A 182 -21.90 -14.53 14.68
C VAL A 182 -22.36 -13.50 13.63
N HIS A 183 -23.66 -13.18 13.60
CA HIS A 183 -24.24 -12.19 12.69
C HIS A 183 -24.08 -10.74 13.13
N ASP A 184 -23.70 -10.48 14.39
CA ASP A 184 -23.50 -9.12 14.93
C ASP A 184 -22.01 -8.76 15.05
N ILE A 185 -21.10 -9.67 14.67
CA ILE A 185 -19.66 -9.41 14.68
C ILE A 185 -19.30 -8.44 13.56
N ASP A 186 -18.69 -7.30 13.93
CA ASP A 186 -18.13 -6.35 12.98
C ASP A 186 -17.18 -7.05 12.00
N VAL A 187 -17.33 -6.79 10.70
CA VAL A 187 -16.56 -7.47 9.63
C VAL A 187 -15.04 -7.36 9.84
N TYR A 188 -14.56 -6.24 10.41
CA TYR A 188 -13.15 -6.10 10.76
C TYR A 188 -12.75 -7.07 11.88
N VAL A 189 -13.52 -7.15 12.97
CA VAL A 189 -13.27 -8.05 14.09
C VAL A 189 -13.37 -9.50 13.65
N GLY A 190 -14.43 -9.86 12.91
CA GLY A 190 -14.65 -11.20 12.40
C GLY A 190 -13.54 -11.66 11.48
N GLY A 191 -13.14 -10.86 10.49
CA GLY A 191 -12.08 -11.23 9.56
C GLY A 191 -10.68 -11.29 10.19
N MET A 192 -10.42 -10.51 11.24
CA MET A 192 -9.17 -10.60 12.02
C MET A 192 -9.11 -11.86 12.91
N LEU A 193 -10.26 -12.42 13.29
CA LEU A 193 -10.35 -13.65 14.09
C LEU A 193 -10.28 -14.93 13.25
N GLU A 194 -10.34 -14.84 11.93
CA GLU A 194 -10.21 -15.99 11.05
C GLU A 194 -8.79 -16.58 11.10
N LEU A 195 -8.70 -17.90 11.10
CA LEU A 195 -7.42 -18.58 10.93
C LEU A 195 -6.89 -18.29 9.52
N ARG A 196 -5.58 -18.06 9.43
CA ARG A 196 -4.88 -17.92 8.15
C ARG A 196 -5.12 -19.20 7.34
N SER A 197 -5.55 -19.05 6.09
CA SER A 197 -6.04 -20.16 5.24
C SER A 197 -5.04 -21.32 5.08
N THR A 198 -3.74 -21.05 5.24
CA THR A 198 -2.66 -22.05 5.25
C THR A 198 -2.77 -23.09 6.37
N GLN A 199 -3.35 -22.74 7.52
CA GLN A 199 -3.61 -23.69 8.60
C GLN A 199 -4.68 -24.73 8.25
N LEU A 200 -5.50 -24.50 7.21
CA LEU A 200 -6.55 -25.42 6.79
C LEU A 200 -6.07 -26.47 5.78
N ASN A 201 -4.99 -26.21 5.01
CA ASN A 201 -4.55 -27.06 3.90
C ASN A 201 -3.06 -27.50 3.97
N GLY A 202 -2.37 -27.30 5.09
CA GLY A 202 -1.00 -27.81 5.29
C GLY A 202 0.09 -27.12 4.44
N GLY A 203 -0.24 -25.99 3.80
CA GLY A 203 0.74 -25.09 3.16
C GLY A 203 1.42 -24.19 4.20
N GLY A 204 2.67 -23.79 3.95
CA GLY A 204 3.49 -23.04 4.91
C GLY A 204 2.91 -21.67 5.35
N ASP A 205 3.55 -21.08 6.35
CA ASP A 205 3.11 -19.98 7.23
C ASP A 205 2.94 -18.56 6.61
N PHE A 206 2.73 -18.43 5.30
CA PHE A 206 2.99 -17.15 4.60
C PHE A 206 1.78 -16.33 4.14
N THR A 207 0.53 -16.77 4.34
CA THR A 207 -0.66 -15.92 4.04
C THR A 207 -0.97 -15.00 5.21
N TYR A 208 -1.24 -13.71 4.95
CA TYR A 208 -1.50 -12.73 6.02
C TYR A 208 -2.97 -12.64 6.47
N VAL A 209 -3.91 -13.19 5.71
CA VAL A 209 -5.36 -13.04 5.95
C VAL A 209 -6.11 -14.38 5.94
N GLY A 210 -7.29 -14.39 6.56
CA GLY A 210 -8.28 -15.48 6.47
C GLY A 210 -9.09 -15.44 5.16
N GLU A 211 -10.03 -16.38 5.02
CA GLU A 211 -10.82 -16.59 3.80
C GLU A 211 -11.72 -15.40 3.45
N THR A 212 -12.39 -14.78 4.43
CA THR A 212 -13.31 -13.65 4.19
C THR A 212 -12.55 -12.44 3.68
N PHE A 213 -11.45 -12.08 4.34
CA PHE A 213 -10.61 -10.98 3.87
C PHE A 213 -9.93 -11.31 2.54
N GLY A 214 -9.48 -12.54 2.34
CA GLY A 214 -8.96 -13.01 1.05
C GLY A 214 -9.97 -12.83 -0.09
N CYS A 215 -11.23 -13.20 0.14
CA CYS A 215 -12.31 -13.03 -0.84
C CYS A 215 -12.59 -11.54 -1.14
N ILE A 216 -12.73 -10.70 -0.11
CA ILE A 216 -13.00 -9.26 -0.28
C ILE A 216 -11.83 -8.57 -1.01
N LEU A 217 -10.59 -8.84 -0.60
CA LEU A 217 -9.39 -8.31 -1.25
C LEU A 217 -9.32 -8.78 -2.70
N GLY A 218 -9.43 -10.08 -2.94
CA GLY A 218 -9.35 -10.66 -4.27
C GLY A 218 -10.41 -10.12 -5.24
N GLU A 219 -11.66 -9.99 -4.78
CA GLU A 219 -12.73 -9.43 -5.60
C GLU A 219 -12.49 -7.95 -5.92
N GLN A 220 -12.07 -7.15 -4.94
CA GLN A 220 -11.77 -5.75 -5.19
C GLN A 220 -10.62 -5.59 -6.18
N PHE A 221 -9.50 -6.30 -6.00
CA PHE A 221 -8.35 -6.20 -6.90
C PHE A 221 -8.64 -6.75 -8.29
N LYS A 222 -9.52 -7.74 -8.43
CA LYS A 222 -9.99 -8.22 -9.74
C LYS A 222 -10.77 -7.11 -10.46
N ASN A 223 -11.69 -6.46 -9.77
CA ASN A 223 -12.51 -5.41 -10.35
C ASN A 223 -11.68 -4.16 -10.68
N LEU A 224 -10.70 -3.82 -9.83
CA LEU A 224 -9.75 -2.74 -10.10
C LEU A 224 -8.93 -3.00 -11.37
N ARG A 225 -8.43 -4.22 -11.57
CA ARG A 225 -7.66 -4.58 -12.77
C ARG A 225 -8.53 -4.59 -14.03
N ASN A 226 -9.63 -5.34 -13.97
CA ASN A 226 -10.45 -5.59 -15.15
C ASN A 226 -11.27 -4.35 -15.56
N GLY A 227 -11.61 -3.47 -14.61
CA GLY A 227 -12.29 -2.20 -14.86
C GLY A 227 -11.34 -1.03 -15.15
N ASP A 228 -10.02 -1.21 -15.07
CA ASP A 228 -9.05 -0.15 -15.37
C ASP A 228 -8.71 -0.11 -16.86
N ARG A 229 -9.17 0.95 -17.52
CA ARG A 229 -8.85 1.21 -18.93
C ARG A 229 -7.35 1.43 -19.15
N PHE A 230 -6.60 1.86 -18.14
CA PHE A 230 -5.18 2.18 -18.20
C PHE A 230 -4.29 1.13 -17.52
N TRP A 231 -4.80 -0.09 -17.31
CA TRP A 231 -4.02 -1.20 -16.75
C TRP A 231 -2.69 -1.37 -17.49
N TYR A 232 -1.59 -1.46 -16.74
CA TYR A 232 -0.23 -1.36 -17.30
C TYR A 232 0.11 -2.48 -18.29
N GLU A 233 -0.57 -3.62 -18.22
CA GLU A 233 -0.34 -4.72 -19.17
C GLU A 233 -1.10 -4.60 -20.48
N ARG A 234 -1.78 -3.47 -20.74
CA ARG A 234 -2.43 -3.22 -22.03
C ARG A 234 -1.43 -2.74 -23.08
N ALA A 235 -1.77 -2.95 -24.35
CA ALA A 235 -1.05 -2.36 -25.47
C ALA A 235 -1.38 -0.86 -25.62
N GLU A 236 -0.57 -0.15 -26.42
CA GLU A 236 -0.89 1.22 -26.85
C GLU A 236 -2.25 1.26 -27.60
N PRO A 237 -3.00 2.39 -27.52
CA PRO A 237 -2.59 3.69 -26.99
C PRO A 237 -2.72 3.85 -25.45
N GLU A 238 -3.56 3.08 -24.78
CA GLU A 238 -3.80 3.24 -23.34
C GLU A 238 -2.64 2.71 -22.48
N GLY A 239 -2.05 1.58 -22.83
CA GLY A 239 -0.93 0.96 -22.12
C GLY A 239 0.43 1.21 -22.78
N PHE A 240 1.31 0.21 -22.84
CA PHE A 240 2.69 0.39 -23.31
C PHE A 240 2.98 -0.39 -24.59
N SER A 241 3.93 0.10 -25.39
CA SER A 241 4.49 -0.68 -26.50
C SER A 241 5.36 -1.81 -25.95
N GLU A 242 5.52 -2.89 -26.71
CA GLU A 242 6.33 -4.05 -26.31
C GLU A 242 7.79 -3.66 -25.99
N SER A 243 8.33 -2.67 -26.71
CA SER A 243 9.66 -2.09 -26.47
C SER A 243 9.79 -1.20 -25.21
N LYS A 244 8.69 -0.66 -24.70
CA LYS A 244 8.65 0.14 -23.44
C LYS A 244 8.32 -0.73 -22.23
N TYR A 245 8.02 -2.01 -22.46
CA TYR A 245 7.63 -2.99 -21.46
C TYR A 245 8.85 -3.57 -20.70
N CYS A 246 9.76 -2.69 -20.26
CA CYS A 246 11.01 -3.10 -19.60
C CYS A 246 10.84 -3.40 -18.10
N MET A 247 9.64 -3.17 -17.54
CA MET A 247 9.34 -3.46 -16.12
C MET A 247 9.30 -4.95 -15.77
N ARG A 248 9.41 -5.86 -16.76
CA ARG A 248 9.39 -7.32 -16.55
C ARG A 248 10.71 -7.94 -16.09
N SER A 249 11.85 -7.25 -16.22
CA SER A 249 13.18 -7.88 -16.08
C SER A 249 13.92 -7.60 -14.77
N GLY A 250 13.33 -6.91 -13.80
CA GLY A 250 14.03 -6.58 -12.54
C GLY A 250 15.28 -5.70 -12.74
N ILE A 251 15.36 -5.01 -13.88
CA ILE A 251 16.43 -4.05 -14.20
C ILE A 251 15.77 -2.68 -14.22
N MET A 252 15.82 -2.01 -13.07
CA MET A 252 15.87 -0.56 -12.99
C MET A 252 17.31 -0.15 -12.75
#